data_AF-A0A7Y0S638-F1
#
_entry.id   AF-A0A7Y0S638-F1
#
_cell.length_a   1.000
_cell.length_b   1.000
_cell.length_c   1.000
_cell.angle_alpha   90.00
_cell.angle_beta   90.00
_cell.angle_gamma   90.00
#
_symmetry.space_group_name_H-M   'P 1'
#
loop_
_entity.id
_entity.type
_entity.pdbx_description
1 polymer ?
#
loop_
_entity_poly.entity_id
_entity_poly.type
_entity_poly.pdbx_seq_one_letter_code
_entity_poly.pdbx_strand_id
1 'polypeptide(L)' 'DMRLHIAKLHQELKSTMIYVTHDQVEAMTLADKIVVLRDGKVEQVGSPMDLYHNPVNRFVAGFIGSPKMNFLPCTVE' A
#
# COMPACT_ATOMS: atom_id res chain seq x y z
N ASP A 1 0.28 -4.56 19.70
CA ASP A 1 0.07 -6.01 19.91
C ASP A 1 -0.65 -6.77 18.79
N MET A 2 -1.77 -6.29 18.22
CA MET A 2 -2.54 -7.05 17.22
C MET A 2 -1.79 -7.37 15.91
N ARG A 3 -1.03 -6.42 15.34
CA ARG A 3 -0.27 -6.61 14.09
C ARG A 3 0.75 -7.75 14.18
N LEU A 4 1.44 -7.86 15.32
CA LEU A 4 2.46 -8.88 15.53
C LEU A 4 1.85 -10.29 15.58
N HIS A 5 0.63 -10.41 16.11
CA HIS A 5 -0.10 -11.68 16.14
C HIS A 5 -0.58 -12.09 14.75
N ILE A 6 -1.06 -11.15 13.94
CA ILE A 6 -1.47 -11.43 12.55
C ILE A 6 -0.27 -11.86 11.70
N ALA A 7 0.88 -11.18 11.83
CA ALA A 7 2.12 -11.56 11.14
C ALA A 7 2.58 -12.98 11.50
N LYS A 8 2.56 -13.33 12.80
CA LYS A 8 2.89 -14.68 13.28
C LYS A 8 1.92 -15.72 12.75
N LEU A 9 0.62 -15.44 12.82
CA LEU A 9 -0.43 -16.33 12.32
C LEU A 9 -0.26 -16.58 10.80
N HIS A 10 0.10 -15.56 10.04
CA HIS A 10 0.39 -15.68 8.61
C HIS A 10 1.59 -16.61 8.35
N GLN A 11 2.69 -16.46 9.11
CA GLN A 11 3.85 -17.35 9.01
C GLN A 11 3.53 -18.80 9.41
N GLU A 12 2.68 -18.99 10.43
CA GLU A 12 2.34 -20.31 10.96
C GLU A 12 1.36 -21.08 10.06
N LEU A 13 0.32 -20.43 9.56
CA LEU A 13 -0.74 -21.09 8.79
C LEU A 13 -0.34 -21.41 7.34
N LYS A 14 0.67 -20.73 6.78
CA LYS A 14 1.14 -20.89 5.38
C LYS A 14 0.03 -20.90 4.32
N SER A 15 -1.12 -20.28 4.63
CA SER A 15 -2.29 -20.21 3.76
C SER A 15 -2.41 -18.83 3.15
N THR A 16 -3.06 -18.75 1.99
CA THR A 16 -3.31 -17.47 1.32
C THR A 16 -4.25 -16.62 2.17
N MET A 17 -3.80 -15.42 2.55
CA MET A 17 -4.56 -14.48 3.38
C MET A 17 -4.83 -13.19 2.60
N ILE A 18 -6.05 -12.67 2.72
CA ILE A 18 -6.41 -11.34 2.24
C ILE A 18 -6.73 -10.49 3.47
N TYR A 19 -6.00 -9.38 3.62
CA TYR A 19 -6.19 -8.43 4.71
C TYR A 19 -6.62 -7.08 4.13
N VAL A 20 -7.70 -6.51 4.68
CA VAL A 20 -8.26 -5.22 4.25
C VAL A 20 -8.06 -4.22 5.38
N THR A 21 -7.43 -3.09 5.07
CA THR A 21 -7.16 -2.02 6.03
C THR A 21 -7.22 -0.67 5.35
N HIS A 22 -7.50 0.37 6.14
CA HIS A 22 -7.39 1.77 5.72
C HIS A 22 -6.06 2.39 6.18
N ASP A 23 -5.26 1.68 6.99
CA ASP A 23 -3.97 2.16 7.48
C ASP A 23 -2.85 1.69 6.55
N GLN A 24 -2.23 2.65 5.88
CA GLN A 24 -1.09 2.39 5.02
C GLN A 24 0.12 1.78 5.75
N VAL A 25 0.33 2.07 7.03
CA VAL A 25 1.43 1.48 7.80
C VAL A 25 1.24 -0.03 7.94
N GLU A 26 -0.01 -0.49 8.10
CA GLU A 26 -0.33 -1.92 8.12
C GLU A 26 -0.04 -2.56 6.77
N ALA A 27 -0.56 -1.95 5.70
CA ALA A 27 -0.37 -2.46 4.36
C ALA A 27 1.12 -2.56 4.00
N MET A 28 1.91 -1.53 4.36
CA MET A 28 3.35 -1.48 4.06
C MET A 28 4.20 -2.44 4.88
N THR A 29 3.76 -2.86 6.06
CA THR A 29 4.55 -3.71 6.98
C THR A 29 4.19 -5.19 6.90
N LEU A 30 2.95 -5.53 6.57
CA LEU A 30 2.43 -6.90 6.63
C LEU A 30 2.26 -7.56 5.26
N ALA A 31 2.05 -6.79 4.19
CA ALA A 31 1.64 -7.36 2.92
C ALA A 31 2.84 -7.67 2.02
N ASP A 32 2.85 -8.87 1.42
CA ASP A 32 3.74 -9.19 0.30
C ASP A 32 3.34 -8.42 -0.97
N LYS A 33 2.03 -8.19 -1.13
CA LYS A 33 1.43 -7.49 -2.26
C LYS A 33 0.26 -6.64 -1.78
N ILE A 34 0.23 -5.39 -2.20
CA ILE A 34 -0.81 -4.42 -1.89
C ILE A 34 -1.66 -4.18 -3.13
N VAL A 35 -2.98 -4.12 -2.92
CA VAL A 35 -3.96 -3.69 -3.93
C VAL A 35 -4.57 -2.37 -3.44
N VAL A 36 -4.28 -1.28 -4.13
CA VAL A 36 -4.87 0.04 -3.82
C VAL A 36 -6.21 0.15 -4.52
N LEU A 37 -7.26 0.43 -3.75
CA LEU A 37 -8.62 0.58 -4.22
C LEU A 37 -9.10 2.01 -4.03
N ARG A 38 -9.82 2.53 -5.02
CA ARG A 38 -10.52 3.81 -4.95
C ARG A 38 -11.82 3.72 -5.73
N ASP A 39 -12.93 4.14 -5.11
CA ASP A 39 -14.26 4.21 -5.77
C ASP A 39 -14.66 2.89 -6.47
N GLY A 40 -14.34 1.75 -5.84
CA GLY A 40 -14.62 0.41 -6.37
C GLY A 40 -13.69 -0.05 -7.50
N LYS A 41 -12.65 0.71 -7.83
CA LYS A 41 -11.66 0.39 -8.87
C LYS A 41 -10.29 0.11 -8.27
N VAL A 42 -9.55 -0.80 -8.90
CA VAL A 42 -8.14 -1.05 -8.60
C VAL A 42 -7.31 0.04 -9.26
N GLU A 43 -6.61 0.82 -8.44
CA GLU A 43 -5.72 1.90 -8.88
C GLU A 43 -4.33 1.34 -9.22
N GLN A 44 -3.78 0.48 -8.35
CA GLN A 44 -2.48 -0.14 -8.54
C GLN A 44 -2.35 -1.43 -7.72
N VAL A 45 -1.58 -2.38 -8.23
CA VAL A 45 -1.19 -3.61 -7.54
C VAL A 45 0.32 -3.77 -7.61
N GLY A 46 0.96 -4.14 -6.51
CA GLY A 46 2.42 -4.32 -6.47
C GLY A 46 2.95 -4.62 -5.07
N SER A 47 4.27 -4.77 -4.93
CA SER A 47 4.89 -4.88 -3.61
C SER A 47 4.84 -3.52 -2.88
N PRO A 48 4.97 -3.48 -1.55
CA PRO A 48 4.99 -2.22 -0.80
C PRO A 48 5.98 -1.19 -1.37
N MET A 49 7.20 -1.63 -1.70
CA MET A 49 8.24 -0.73 -2.23
C MET A 49 7.98 -0.30 -3.68
N ASP A 50 7.31 -1.13 -4.50
CA ASP A 50 6.94 -0.73 -5.86
C ASP A 50 5.88 0.38 -5.84
N LEU A 51 4.89 0.29 -4.94
CA LEU A 51 3.87 1.32 -4.78
C LEU A 51 4.47 2.64 -4.29
N TYR A 52 5.47 2.55 -3.40
CA TYR A 52 6.15 3.72 -2.86
C TYR A 52 7.07 4.40 -3.89
N HIS A 53 7.90 3.62 -4.59
CA HIS A 53 8.88 4.17 -5.54
C HIS A 53 8.29 4.49 -6.91
N ASN A 54 7.31 3.70 -7.38
CA ASN A 54 6.76 3.79 -8.73
C ASN A 54 5.22 3.87 -8.68
N PRO A 55 4.65 4.93 -8.09
CA PRO A 55 3.21 5.14 -8.11
C PRO A 55 2.72 5.46 -9.53
N VAL A 56 1.69 4.77 -10.02
CA VAL A 56 1.18 4.91 -11.40
C VAL A 56 0.30 6.15 -11.61
N ASN A 57 -0.15 6.78 -10.52
CA ASN A 57 -0.96 7.99 -10.58
C ASN A 57 -0.81 8.85 -9.32
N ARG A 58 -1.30 10.11 -9.40
CA ARG A 58 -1.25 11.07 -8.28
C ARG A 58 -1.96 10.59 -7.02
N PHE A 59 -3.01 9.79 -7.15
CA PHE A 59 -3.72 9.27 -5.99
C PHE A 59 -2.85 8.28 -5.23
N VAL A 60 -2.28 7.27 -5.89
CA VAL A 60 -1.38 6.30 -5.24
C VAL A 60 -0.15 7.00 -4.66
N ALA A 61 0.45 7.92 -5.42
CA ALA A 61 1.59 8.72 -4.98
C ALA A 61 1.30 9.56 -3.72
N GLY A 62 0.10 10.12 -3.61
CA GLY A 62 -0.32 10.92 -2.45
C GLY A 62 -0.90 10.09 -1.30
N PHE A 63 -1.27 8.84 -1.56
CA PHE A 63 -1.88 7.93 -0.60
C PHE A 63 -0.84 7.08 0.12
N ILE A 64 0.21 6.62 -0.57
CA ILE A 64 1.27 5.78 -0.03
C ILE A 64 2.44 6.63 0.46
N GLY A 65 2.80 6.46 1.74
CA GLY A 65 3.86 7.19 2.42
C GLY A 65 3.34 8.15 3.50
N SER A 66 4.14 8.30 4.56
CA SER A 66 3.92 9.31 5.60
C SER A 66 5.27 9.94 5.96
N PRO A 67 5.48 11.25 5.69
CA PRO A 67 4.53 12.22 5.14
C PRO A 67 4.17 11.97 3.66
N LYS A 68 3.04 12.52 3.21
CA LYS A 68 2.55 12.37 1.83
C LYS A 68 3.52 13.00 0.81
N MET A 69 3.52 12.46 -0.41
CA MET A 69 4.32 13.04 -1.51
C MET A 69 3.90 14.48 -1.80
N ASN A 70 4.90 15.36 -1.97
CA ASN A 70 4.68 16.74 -2.36
C ASN A 70 4.37 16.82 -3.86
N PHE A 71 3.35 17.58 -4.24
CA PHE A 71 3.02 17.87 -5.64
C PHE A 71 3.20 19.36 -5.92
N LEU A 72 3.97 19.67 -6.95
CA LEU A 72 4.24 21.02 -7.41
C LEU A 72 3.74 21.17 -8.86
N PRO A 73 3.02 22.25 -9.19
CA PRO A 73 2.65 22.53 -10.58
C PRO A 73 3.90 22.92 -11.38
N CYS A 74 3.99 22.45 -12.63
CA CYS A 74 5.02 22.84 -13.57
C CYS A 74 4.45 22.94 -14.98
N THR A 75 5.15 23.69 -15.82
CA THR A 75 4.89 23.79 -17.27
C THR A 75 6.08 23.16 -17.98
N VAL A 76 5.82 22.36 -19.02
CA VAL A 76 6.86 21.82 -19.91
C VAL A 76 6.95 22.78 -21.10
N GLU A 77 8.14 23.32 -21.34
CA GLU A 77 8.46 24.10 -22.56
C GLU A 77 8.80 23.20 -23.75
#